data_AF-A0A828ZMB1-F1
#
_entry.id   AF-A0A828ZMB1-F1
#
_cell.length_a   1.000
_cell.length_b   1.000
_cell.length_c   1.000
_cell.angle_alpha   90.00
_cell.angle_beta   90.00
_cell.angle_gamma   90.00
#
_symmetry.space_group_name_H-M   'P 1'
#
loop_
_entity.id
_entity.type
_entity.pdbx_description
1 polymer ?
#
loop_
_entity_poly.entity_id
_entity_poly.type
_entity_poly.pdbx_seq_one_letter_code
_entity_poly.pdbx_strand_id
1 'polypeptide(L)'
;MVDLRYLENYSKQVLLLAVSFAYGYFVSPSELKLSNFNFRTLTNECENKFIFSLSTDSQTIDRLSKAYGQKYLNLDFLENQGKTSWCAAYATTAIIRYQTRKSFPTARQMMTTLYPSSSNLADESASNIQCISYANSYGFHSISNRWGTATAEGTMLEINANRPYWVSALKQTRGKDRYAFVVRGYANFDFYKTISVWNPWSNSSYGYDLLDPSSHLISTHGVVFKQDSGLFSWHYL
;
A
#
# COMPACT_ATOMS: atom_id res chain seq x y z
N MET A 1 19.58 5.28 -6.67
CA MET A 1 19.11 6.02 -7.86
C MET A 1 17.81 5.36 -8.28
N VAL A 2 16.66 6.02 -8.06
CA VAL A 2 15.35 5.47 -8.44
C VAL A 2 15.28 5.47 -9.96
N ASP A 3 14.98 4.32 -10.57
CA ASP A 3 14.84 4.24 -12.03
C ASP A 3 13.61 5.05 -12.44
N LEU A 4 13.86 6.24 -13.00
CA LEU A 4 12.83 7.19 -13.44
C LEU A 4 11.89 6.56 -14.49
N ARG A 5 12.33 5.52 -15.21
CA ARG A 5 11.49 4.78 -16.17
C ARG A 5 10.37 4.00 -15.47
N TYR A 6 10.57 3.59 -14.22
CA TYR A 6 9.54 2.92 -13.43
C TYR A 6 8.45 3.89 -13.00
N LEU A 7 8.83 5.10 -12.59
CA LEU A 7 7.89 6.18 -12.26
C LEU A 7 7.11 6.65 -13.49
N GLU A 8 7.75 6.75 -14.65
CA GLU A 8 7.05 7.06 -15.91
C GLU A 8 6.05 5.98 -16.30
N ASN A 9 6.42 4.70 -16.22
CA ASN A 9 5.50 3.61 -16.57
C ASN A 9 4.33 3.52 -15.59
N TYR A 10 4.57 3.72 -14.29
CA TYR A 10 3.53 3.76 -13.27
C TYR A 10 2.57 4.94 -13.47
N SER A 11 3.11 6.14 -13.72
CA SER A 11 2.31 7.33 -14.02
C SER A 11 1.47 7.14 -15.30
N LYS A 12 2.04 6.53 -16.34
CA LYS A 12 1.31 6.19 -17.57
C LYS A 12 0.18 5.19 -17.32
N GLN A 13 0.41 4.14 -16.52
CA GLN A 13 -0.63 3.16 -16.18
C GLN A 13 -1.77 3.77 -15.34
N VAL A 14 -1.44 4.64 -14.38
CA VAL A 14 -2.43 5.36 -13.58
C VAL A 14 -3.25 6.32 -14.46
N LEU A 15 -2.60 7.03 -15.39
CA LEU A 15 -3.28 7.89 -16.37
C LEU A 15 -4.23 7.08 -17.27
N LEU A 16 -3.77 5.93 -17.77
CA LEU A 16 -4.57 5.02 -18.59
C LEU A 16 -5.81 4.47 -17.86
N LEU A 17 -5.65 4.09 -16.58
CA LEU A 17 -6.78 3.69 -15.75
C LEU A 17 -7.79 4.84 -15.59
N ALA A 18 -7.32 6.04 -15.25
CA ALA A 18 -8.18 7.22 -15.06
C ALA A 18 -8.99 7.55 -16.34
N VAL A 19 -8.37 7.40 -17.51
CA VAL A 19 -9.01 7.63 -18.80
C VAL A 19 -10.09 6.59 -19.10
N SER A 20 -9.87 5.30 -18.80
CA SER A 20 -10.93 4.28 -18.98
C SER A 20 -12.18 4.57 -18.14
N PHE A 21 -12.01 5.06 -16.90
CA PHE A 21 -13.13 5.44 -16.04
C PHE A 21 -13.89 6.67 -16.58
N ALA A 22 -13.19 7.65 -17.17
CA ALA A 22 -13.80 8.87 -17.69
C ALA A 22 -14.67 8.65 -18.94
N TYR A 23 -14.42 7.59 -19.72
CA TYR A 23 -15.17 7.25 -20.94
C TYR A 23 -16.27 6.20 -20.74
N GLY A 24 -16.53 5.78 -19.49
CA GLY A 24 -17.67 4.90 -19.17
C GLY A 24 -17.51 3.44 -19.59
N TYR A 25 -16.29 3.00 -19.93
CA TYR A 25 -15.98 1.59 -20.23
C TYR A 25 -14.93 1.07 -19.26
N PHE A 26 -15.28 0.05 -18.47
CA PHE A 26 -14.32 -0.64 -17.62
C PHE A 26 -13.43 -1.53 -18.49
N VAL A 27 -12.16 -1.20 -18.60
CA VAL A 27 -11.15 -2.01 -19.31
C VAL A 27 -10.26 -2.67 -18.26
N SER A 28 -10.10 -4.00 -18.34
CA SER A 28 -9.24 -4.71 -17.38
C SER A 28 -7.79 -4.20 -17.48
N PRO A 29 -7.03 -4.09 -16.37
CA PRO A 29 -5.62 -3.69 -16.40
C PRO A 29 -4.75 -4.55 -17.34
N SER A 30 -5.13 -5.81 -17.56
CA SER A 30 -4.46 -6.74 -18.48
C SER A 30 -4.71 -6.46 -19.97
N GLU A 31 -5.72 -5.64 -20.29
CA GLU A 31 -6.16 -5.32 -21.66
C GLU A 31 -5.68 -3.93 -22.11
N LEU A 32 -5.12 -3.14 -21.19
CA LEU A 32 -4.53 -1.83 -21.47
C LEU A 32 -3.18 -1.99 -22.18
N LYS A 33 -3.19 -1.98 -23.51
CA LYS A 33 -1.97 -1.85 -24.31
C LYS A 33 -1.75 -0.40 -24.69
N LEU A 34 -0.51 0.08 -24.56
CA LEU A 34 -0.11 1.44 -24.93
C LEU A 34 -0.47 1.78 -26.40
N SER A 35 -0.49 0.77 -27.27
CA SER A 35 -0.88 0.86 -28.69
C SER A 35 -2.37 1.12 -28.92
N ASN A 36 -3.24 0.87 -27.94
CA ASN A 36 -4.68 0.98 -28.09
C ASN A 36 -5.16 2.45 -27.99
N PHE A 37 -4.25 3.37 -27.71
CA PHE A 37 -4.56 4.75 -27.39
C PHE A 37 -3.80 5.70 -28.31
N ASN A 38 -4.53 6.58 -28.99
CA ASN A 38 -3.91 7.66 -29.77
C ASN A 38 -3.44 8.76 -28.81
N PHE A 39 -2.13 8.81 -28.56
CA PHE A 39 -1.51 9.80 -27.68
C PHE A 39 -1.90 11.24 -28.02
N ARG A 40 -2.09 11.58 -29.30
CA ARG A 40 -2.44 12.95 -29.71
C ARG A 40 -3.86 13.33 -29.30
N THR A 41 -4.79 12.36 -29.35
CA THR A 41 -6.17 12.53 -28.88
C THR A 41 -6.24 12.59 -27.35
N LEU A 42 -5.48 11.72 -26.67
CA LEU A 42 -5.35 11.75 -25.20
C LEU A 42 -4.78 13.07 -24.70
N THR A 43 -3.77 13.61 -25.37
CA THR A 43 -3.15 14.88 -24.95
C THR A 43 -4.14 16.02 -25.15
N ASN A 44 -4.89 16.08 -26.24
CA ASN A 44 -5.86 17.16 -26.48
C ASN A 44 -7.14 17.07 -25.61
N GLU A 45 -7.64 15.85 -25.33
CA GLU A 45 -8.81 15.66 -24.46
C GLU A 45 -8.44 15.75 -22.96
N CYS A 46 -7.22 15.35 -22.58
CA CYS A 46 -6.72 15.53 -21.22
C CYS A 46 -6.17 16.94 -21.00
N GLU A 47 -5.54 17.64 -21.95
CA GLU A 47 -5.15 19.04 -21.78
C GLU A 47 -6.38 19.91 -21.49
N ASN A 48 -7.50 19.71 -22.19
CA ASN A 48 -8.73 20.46 -21.89
C ASN A 48 -9.43 20.05 -20.58
N LYS A 49 -9.04 18.94 -19.92
CA LYS A 49 -9.59 18.49 -18.62
C LYS A 49 -8.59 18.54 -17.44
N PHE A 50 -7.29 18.62 -17.71
CA PHE A 50 -6.18 18.63 -16.74
C PHE A 50 -5.30 19.88 -16.83
N ILE A 51 -5.56 20.82 -17.74
CA ILE A 51 -5.07 22.20 -17.57
C ILE A 51 -5.87 22.82 -16.42
N PHE A 52 -5.42 22.54 -15.19
CA PHE A 52 -5.66 23.46 -14.09
C PHE A 52 -4.88 24.71 -14.42
N SER A 53 -5.59 25.75 -14.88
CA SER A 53 -5.16 27.12 -14.63
C SER A 53 -4.92 27.24 -13.13
N LEU A 54 -3.66 27.41 -12.72
CA LEU A 54 -3.33 28.02 -11.44
C LEU A 54 -3.99 29.41 -11.47
N SER A 55 -5.22 29.49 -10.96
CA SER A 55 -5.85 30.76 -10.65
C SER A 55 -5.11 31.33 -9.45
N THR A 56 -4.08 32.13 -9.74
CA THR A 56 -3.55 33.08 -8.76
C THR A 56 -4.60 34.17 -8.59
N ASP A 57 -5.64 33.90 -7.81
CA ASP A 57 -6.44 34.98 -7.26
C ASP A 57 -6.75 34.69 -5.80
N SER A 58 -6.15 35.56 -4.99
CA SER A 58 -6.38 35.76 -3.58
C SER A 58 -7.87 35.91 -3.30
N GLN A 59 -8.43 35.01 -2.49
CA GLN A 59 -9.46 35.39 -1.52
C GLN A 59 -9.63 34.33 -0.43
N THR A 60 -9.52 34.84 0.79
CA THR A 60 -9.60 34.22 2.11
C THR A 60 -10.77 33.22 2.22
N ILE A 61 -10.46 31.94 2.42
CA ILE A 61 -11.42 30.99 2.99
C ILE A 61 -10.74 30.21 4.11
N ASP A 62 -11.16 30.55 5.32
CA ASP A 62 -10.97 29.78 6.53
C ASP A 62 -11.73 28.45 6.39
N ARG A 63 -11.03 27.42 5.91
CA ARG A 63 -11.52 26.03 5.81
C ARG A 63 -10.39 25.13 6.25
N LEU A 64 -10.63 24.32 7.28
CA LEU A 64 -9.87 23.11 7.60
C LEU A 64 -9.36 22.48 6.30
N SER A 65 -8.04 22.51 6.10
CA SER A 65 -7.38 22.13 4.85
C SER A 65 -7.87 20.77 4.38
N LYS A 66 -8.74 20.75 3.38
CA LYS A 66 -9.11 19.52 2.67
C LYS A 66 -7.83 19.06 1.98
N ALA A 67 -7.13 18.11 2.59
CA ALA A 67 -5.79 17.72 2.19
C ALA A 67 -5.85 16.87 0.92
N TYR A 68 -5.68 17.54 -0.22
CA TYR A 68 -5.51 16.95 -1.53
C TYR A 68 -4.05 16.53 -1.73
N GLY A 69 -3.83 15.38 -2.37
CA GLY A 69 -2.50 15.02 -2.85
C GLY A 69 -2.19 13.53 -2.81
N GLN A 70 -0.91 13.24 -2.98
CA GLN A 70 -0.37 11.89 -2.93
C GLN A 70 0.94 11.87 -2.15
N LYS A 71 1.20 10.79 -1.44
CA LYS A 71 2.49 10.54 -0.78
C LYS A 71 2.76 9.05 -0.71
N TYR A 72 4.02 8.68 -0.95
CA TYR A 72 4.47 7.31 -1.04
C TYR A 72 5.80 7.13 -0.29
N LEU A 73 5.84 6.21 0.67
CA LEU A 73 7.01 5.91 1.50
C LEU A 73 7.80 4.77 0.88
N ASN A 74 9.08 4.97 0.59
CA ASN A 74 9.93 3.96 -0.06
C ASN A 74 10.33 2.86 0.94
N LEU A 75 9.57 1.77 0.96
CA LEU A 75 9.95 0.55 1.65
C LEU A 75 11.12 -0.13 0.95
N ASP A 76 11.95 -0.84 1.70
CA ASP A 76 12.90 -1.79 1.10
C ASP A 76 12.16 -3.00 0.52
N PHE A 77 12.77 -3.63 -0.49
CA PHE A 77 12.40 -4.95 -0.99
C PHE A 77 13.51 -5.95 -0.62
N LEU A 78 13.94 -5.95 0.64
CA LEU A 78 15.05 -6.78 1.10
C LEU A 78 14.76 -8.28 0.98
N GLU A 79 13.51 -8.66 1.24
CA GLU A 79 13.05 -10.04 1.23
C GLU A 79 11.58 -10.09 0.79
N ASN A 80 11.17 -11.22 0.23
CA ASN A 80 9.81 -11.50 -0.16
C ASN A 80 9.38 -12.89 0.35
N GLN A 81 8.10 -13.03 0.63
CA GLN A 81 7.50 -14.25 1.12
C GLN A 81 7.46 -15.33 0.02
N GLY A 82 7.98 -16.51 0.35
CA GLY A 82 7.81 -17.73 -0.43
C GLY A 82 6.57 -18.52 0.03
N LYS A 83 6.75 -19.81 0.32
CA LYS A 83 5.65 -20.73 0.68
C LYS A 83 5.31 -20.80 2.18
N THR A 84 5.90 -19.93 3.01
CA THR A 84 5.67 -19.95 4.47
C THR A 84 4.42 -19.17 4.86
N SER A 85 3.92 -19.36 6.09
CA SER A 85 2.76 -18.63 6.64
C SER A 85 3.12 -17.30 7.32
N TRP A 86 4.21 -16.64 6.87
CA TRP A 86 4.87 -15.56 7.62
C TRP A 86 4.49 -14.14 7.19
N CYS A 87 3.37 -13.95 6.49
CA CYS A 87 2.98 -12.64 5.93
C CYS A 87 3.03 -11.49 6.94
N ALA A 88 2.55 -11.72 8.16
CA ALA A 88 2.57 -10.72 9.24
C ALA A 88 4.00 -10.38 9.69
N ALA A 89 4.92 -11.34 9.68
CA ALA A 89 6.33 -11.12 10.02
C ALA A 89 7.04 -10.33 8.91
N TYR A 90 6.81 -10.66 7.63
CA TYR A 90 7.33 -9.85 6.51
C TYR A 90 6.81 -8.41 6.57
N ALA A 91 5.51 -8.22 6.80
CA ALA A 91 4.92 -6.90 6.92
C ALA A 91 5.50 -6.10 8.10
N THR A 92 5.60 -6.73 9.27
CA THR A 92 6.11 -6.11 10.50
C THR A 92 7.58 -5.71 10.36
N THR A 93 8.42 -6.63 9.87
CA THR A 93 9.85 -6.36 9.73
C THR A 93 10.15 -5.32 8.65
N ALA A 94 9.38 -5.26 7.55
CA ALA A 94 9.49 -4.19 6.56
C ALA A 94 9.21 -2.79 7.16
N ILE A 95 8.20 -2.65 8.03
CA ILE A 95 7.93 -1.39 8.74
C ILE A 95 9.08 -1.03 9.70
N ILE A 96 9.59 -2.00 10.46
CA ILE A 96 10.72 -1.78 11.37
C ILE A 96 11.94 -1.30 10.59
N ARG A 97 12.28 -1.96 9.48
CA ARG A 97 13.43 -1.58 8.65
C ARG A 97 13.28 -0.22 8.02
N TYR A 98 12.09 0.10 7.51
CA TYR A 98 11.78 1.43 6.97
C TYR A 98 12.06 2.52 8.00
N GLN A 99 11.55 2.36 9.22
CA GLN A 99 11.63 3.39 10.24
C GLN A 99 13.04 3.52 10.83
N THR A 100 13.68 2.39 11.12
CA THR A 100 15.03 2.35 11.70
C THR A 100 16.13 2.65 10.68
N ARG A 101 15.80 2.63 9.38
CA ARG A 101 16.72 2.75 8.24
C ARG A 101 17.81 1.68 8.26
N LYS A 102 17.49 0.49 8.77
CA LYS A 102 18.39 -0.66 8.89
C LYS A 102 17.93 -1.78 7.97
N SER A 103 18.86 -2.62 7.53
CA SER A 103 18.56 -3.83 6.76
C SER A 103 18.21 -5.04 7.65
N PHE A 104 17.77 -4.79 8.88
CA PHE A 104 17.36 -5.81 9.85
C PHE A 104 16.28 -5.25 10.78
N PRO A 105 15.37 -6.09 11.32
CA PRO A 105 15.34 -7.55 11.23
C PRO A 105 14.74 -8.09 9.93
N THR A 106 14.95 -9.38 9.67
CA THR A 106 14.25 -10.15 8.62
C THR A 106 13.06 -10.93 9.20
N ALA A 107 12.10 -11.32 8.35
CA ALA A 107 10.95 -12.13 8.76
C ALA A 107 11.39 -13.45 9.40
N ARG A 108 12.44 -14.08 8.87
CA ARG A 108 13.02 -15.29 9.46
C ARG A 108 13.55 -15.03 10.87
N GLN A 109 14.27 -13.92 11.09
CA GLN A 109 14.77 -13.56 12.42
C GLN A 109 13.62 -13.36 13.40
N MET A 110 12.57 -12.63 13.00
CA MET A 110 11.37 -12.47 13.82
C MET A 110 10.73 -13.81 14.16
N MET A 111 10.49 -14.68 13.17
CA MET A 111 9.87 -15.99 13.41
C MET A 111 10.73 -16.87 14.33
N THR A 112 12.06 -16.90 14.16
CA THR A 112 12.96 -17.63 15.06
C THR A 112 12.94 -17.06 16.48
N THR A 113 12.81 -15.74 16.66
CA THR A 113 12.65 -15.14 17.99
C THR A 113 11.32 -15.54 18.64
N LEU A 114 10.23 -15.59 17.87
CA LEU A 114 8.91 -15.94 18.38
C LEU A 114 8.76 -17.44 18.71
N TYR A 115 9.45 -18.30 17.96
CA TYR A 115 9.32 -19.75 18.03
C TYR A 115 10.70 -20.44 18.11
N PRO A 116 11.50 -20.19 19.16
CA PRO A 116 12.89 -20.67 19.25
C PRO A 116 13.03 -22.20 19.28
N SER A 117 11.97 -22.90 19.70
CA SER A 117 11.95 -24.36 19.85
C SER A 117 11.08 -25.07 18.79
N SER A 118 10.58 -24.38 17.77
CA SER A 118 9.73 -25.01 16.76
C SER A 118 10.53 -25.94 15.87
N SER A 119 10.06 -27.18 15.72
CA SER A 119 10.65 -28.19 14.83
C SER A 119 10.29 -27.94 13.36
N ASN A 120 9.23 -27.19 13.08
CA ASN A 120 8.83 -26.78 11.74
C ASN A 120 8.39 -25.31 11.69
N LEU A 121 9.38 -24.41 11.72
CA LEU A 121 9.15 -22.97 11.72
C LEU A 121 8.32 -22.47 10.52
N ALA A 122 8.35 -23.17 9.38
CA ALA A 122 7.68 -22.75 8.15
C ALA A 122 6.15 -22.75 8.26
N ASP A 123 5.60 -23.62 9.12
CA ASP A 123 4.17 -23.78 9.36
C ASP A 123 3.65 -22.82 10.45
N GLU A 124 4.56 -22.23 11.23
CA GLU A 124 4.21 -21.24 12.25
C GLU A 124 3.70 -19.94 11.62
N SER A 125 2.82 -19.24 12.33
CA SER A 125 2.28 -17.95 11.91
C SER A 125 2.31 -16.94 13.06
N ALA A 126 2.80 -15.72 12.81
CA ALA A 126 2.81 -14.67 13.81
C ALA A 126 1.41 -14.06 14.01
N SER A 127 0.95 -14.03 15.26
CA SER A 127 -0.26 -13.31 15.67
C SER A 127 -0.04 -11.78 15.75
N ASN A 128 -1.13 -11.02 15.75
CA ASN A 128 -1.07 -9.56 15.90
C ASN A 128 -0.34 -9.13 17.19
N ILE A 129 -0.57 -9.83 18.30
CA ILE A 129 0.05 -9.51 19.61
C ILE A 129 1.56 -9.77 19.55
N GLN A 130 1.99 -10.88 18.93
CA GLN A 130 3.41 -11.16 18.75
C GLN A 130 4.06 -10.12 17.84
N CYS A 131 3.38 -9.65 16.78
CA CYS A 131 3.88 -8.58 15.93
C CYS A 131 4.08 -7.27 16.69
N ILE A 132 3.12 -6.89 17.53
CA ILE A 132 3.21 -5.69 18.40
C ILE A 132 4.36 -5.85 19.39
N SER A 133 4.43 -6.98 20.10
CA SER A 133 5.48 -7.24 21.09
C SER A 133 6.86 -7.19 20.46
N TYR A 134 7.02 -7.77 19.27
CA TYR A 134 8.26 -7.71 18.52
C TYR A 134 8.58 -6.28 18.07
N ALA A 135 7.62 -5.53 17.51
CA ALA A 135 7.84 -4.14 17.12
C ALA A 135 8.22 -3.24 18.31
N ASN A 136 7.63 -3.47 19.48
CA ASN A 136 7.95 -2.73 20.70
C ASN A 136 9.41 -2.91 21.13
N SER A 137 10.01 -4.08 20.92
CA SER A 137 11.44 -4.30 21.21
C SER A 137 12.38 -3.52 20.28
N TYR A 138 11.85 -2.98 19.18
CA TYR A 138 12.54 -2.07 18.26
C TYR A 138 12.19 -0.59 18.47
N GLY A 139 11.49 -0.24 19.56
CA GLY A 139 11.17 1.16 19.89
C GLY A 139 9.86 1.67 19.28
N PHE A 140 9.01 0.79 18.76
CA PHE A 140 7.65 1.20 18.40
C PHE A 140 6.73 1.24 19.62
N HIS A 141 5.70 2.06 19.57
CA HIS A 141 4.69 2.17 20.60
C HIS A 141 3.33 2.57 20.04
N SER A 142 2.29 2.48 20.87
CA SER A 142 0.92 2.92 20.55
C SER A 142 0.29 2.23 19.33
N ILE A 143 0.80 1.05 18.94
CA ILE A 143 0.27 0.27 17.82
C ILE A 143 -1.15 -0.18 18.15
N SER A 144 -2.10 0.25 17.33
CA SER A 144 -3.52 -0.03 17.49
C SER A 144 -3.91 -1.28 16.70
N ASN A 145 -4.21 -2.37 17.40
CA ASN A 145 -4.84 -3.55 16.83
C ASN A 145 -6.36 -3.35 16.77
N ARG A 146 -6.92 -3.19 15.58
CA ARG A 146 -8.36 -2.93 15.45
C ARG A 146 -8.99 -3.64 14.27
N TRP A 147 -10.25 -4.02 14.47
CA TRP A 147 -11.21 -4.27 13.41
C TRP A 147 -11.61 -2.96 12.75
N GLY A 148 -11.86 -3.01 11.45
CA GLY A 148 -12.20 -1.83 10.65
C GLY A 148 -11.25 -1.63 9.47
N THR A 149 -11.65 -0.72 8.59
CA THR A 149 -11.02 -0.59 7.28
C THR A 149 -10.12 0.62 7.15
N ALA A 150 -9.11 0.52 6.28
CA ALA A 150 -8.26 1.65 5.94
C ALA A 150 -9.06 2.65 5.08
N THR A 151 -9.09 3.91 5.51
CA THR A 151 -9.69 5.02 4.76
C THR A 151 -8.60 5.88 4.14
N ALA A 152 -8.92 6.59 3.06
CA ALA A 152 -7.95 7.49 2.41
C ALA A 152 -7.46 8.58 3.39
N GLU A 153 -8.38 9.17 4.15
CA GLU A 153 -8.09 10.24 5.11
C GLU A 153 -7.25 9.73 6.29
N GLY A 154 -7.57 8.55 6.83
CA GLY A 154 -6.77 7.93 7.90
C GLY A 154 -5.38 7.52 7.42
N THR A 155 -5.29 6.95 6.21
CA THR A 155 -4.00 6.61 5.58
C THR A 155 -3.14 7.85 5.40
N MET A 156 -3.74 8.94 4.93
CA MET A 156 -3.04 10.20 4.72
C MET A 156 -2.41 10.74 6.00
N LEU A 157 -3.12 10.70 7.13
CA LEU A 157 -2.57 11.13 8.42
C LEU A 157 -1.33 10.32 8.83
N GLU A 158 -1.38 8.99 8.69
CA GLU A 158 -0.26 8.12 9.04
C GLU A 158 0.93 8.31 8.08
N ILE A 159 0.68 8.30 6.78
CA ILE A 159 1.71 8.41 5.75
C ILE A 159 2.35 9.80 5.74
N ASN A 160 1.60 10.88 5.97
CA ASN A 160 2.17 12.23 6.08
C ASN A 160 3.12 12.34 7.27
N ALA A 161 2.86 11.60 8.35
CA ALA A 161 3.77 11.46 9.48
C ALA A 161 4.88 10.42 9.27
N ASN A 162 5.08 9.93 8.05
CA ASN A 162 6.06 8.90 7.69
C ASN A 162 5.87 7.58 8.45
N ARG A 163 4.63 7.23 8.81
CA ARG A 163 4.34 5.97 9.52
C ARG A 163 3.63 5.00 8.58
N PRO A 164 4.35 4.06 7.94
CA PRO A 164 3.70 2.94 7.30
C PRO A 164 3.08 2.05 8.39
N TYR A 165 2.05 1.31 8.00
CA TYR A 165 1.34 0.39 8.88
C TYR A 165 0.90 -0.81 8.06
N TRP A 166 0.32 -1.84 8.65
CA TRP A 166 -0.12 -3.00 7.87
C TRP A 166 -1.59 -3.37 8.14
N VAL A 167 -2.24 -3.87 7.10
CA VAL A 167 -3.64 -4.27 7.09
C VAL A 167 -3.76 -5.78 6.91
N SER A 168 -4.75 -6.37 7.57
CA SER A 168 -5.14 -7.76 7.43
C SER A 168 -6.34 -7.84 6.50
N ALA A 169 -6.26 -8.74 5.52
CA ALA A 169 -7.31 -8.94 4.55
C ALA A 169 -7.64 -10.42 4.36
N LEU A 170 -8.91 -10.72 4.19
CA LEU A 170 -9.43 -12.06 3.99
C LEU A 170 -9.55 -12.36 2.49
N LYS A 171 -9.00 -13.49 2.06
CA LYS A 171 -9.15 -13.99 0.69
C LYS A 171 -10.63 -14.19 0.33
N GLN A 172 -11.03 -13.75 -0.86
CA GLN A 172 -12.44 -13.81 -1.31
C GLN A 172 -12.81 -15.08 -2.09
N THR A 173 -11.94 -16.10 -2.13
CA THR A 173 -12.20 -17.40 -2.79
C THR A 173 -12.54 -18.51 -1.79
N ARG A 174 -12.82 -19.74 -2.27
CA ARG A 174 -12.90 -20.93 -1.40
C ARG A 174 -11.56 -21.12 -0.66
N GLY A 175 -11.61 -21.28 0.66
CA GLY A 175 -10.44 -21.19 1.56
C GLY A 175 -10.30 -19.76 2.10
N LYS A 176 -10.75 -19.55 3.34
CA LYS A 176 -10.73 -18.25 4.03
C LYS A 176 -9.36 -18.04 4.69
N ASP A 177 -8.38 -17.66 3.89
CA ASP A 177 -7.03 -17.35 4.39
C ASP A 177 -6.88 -15.86 4.62
N ARG A 178 -6.26 -15.49 5.75
CA ARG A 178 -5.91 -14.10 6.06
C ARG A 178 -4.49 -13.81 5.60
N TYR A 179 -4.28 -12.59 5.13
CA TYR A 179 -2.99 -12.16 4.63
C TYR A 179 -2.70 -10.70 4.98
N ALA A 180 -1.44 -10.40 5.26
CA ALA A 180 -0.98 -9.08 5.69
C ALA A 180 -0.36 -8.29 4.53
N PHE A 181 -0.71 -7.00 4.45
CA PHE A 181 -0.19 -6.06 3.45
C PHE A 181 0.33 -4.79 4.14
N VAL A 182 1.46 -4.24 3.71
CA VAL A 182 1.97 -2.98 4.28
C VAL A 182 1.42 -1.80 3.50
N VAL A 183 0.66 -0.95 4.15
CA VAL A 183 0.23 0.34 3.61
C VAL A 183 1.41 1.31 3.64
N ARG A 184 1.75 1.85 2.47
CA ARG A 184 2.92 2.72 2.27
C ARG A 184 2.62 4.02 1.56
N GLY A 185 1.39 4.23 1.11
CA GLY A 185 1.05 5.47 0.43
C GLY A 185 -0.42 5.65 0.15
N TYR A 186 -0.75 6.81 -0.38
CA TYR A 186 -2.10 7.17 -0.81
C TYR A 186 -2.06 8.10 -2.01
N ALA A 187 -3.15 8.11 -2.77
CA ALA A 187 -3.57 9.24 -3.58
C ALA A 187 -5.01 9.60 -3.17
N ASN A 188 -5.25 10.85 -2.81
CA ASN A 188 -6.53 11.34 -2.32
C ASN A 188 -6.89 12.64 -3.03
N PHE A 189 -7.53 12.49 -4.18
CA PHE A 189 -8.08 13.57 -5.01
C PHE A 189 -9.61 13.46 -5.02
N ASP A 190 -10.33 14.54 -5.36
CA ASP A 190 -11.80 14.52 -5.38
C ASP A 190 -12.37 13.45 -6.34
N PHE A 191 -11.69 13.24 -7.46
CA PHE A 191 -12.10 12.31 -8.51
C PHE A 191 -11.40 10.94 -8.42
N TYR A 192 -10.42 10.77 -7.52
CA TYR A 192 -9.63 9.55 -7.44
C TYR A 192 -9.06 9.35 -6.04
N LYS A 193 -9.40 8.20 -5.43
CA LYS A 193 -8.88 7.79 -4.13
C LYS A 193 -8.33 6.38 -4.21
N THR A 194 -7.09 6.19 -3.75
CA THR A 194 -6.49 4.87 -3.61
C THR A 194 -5.48 4.84 -2.47
N ILE A 195 -5.21 3.63 -1.97
CA ILE A 195 -4.20 3.37 -0.95
C ILE A 195 -3.17 2.41 -1.57
N SER A 196 -1.90 2.79 -1.54
CA SER A 196 -0.81 1.94 -2.06
C SER A 196 -0.33 0.99 -0.98
N VAL A 197 -0.29 -0.30 -1.33
CA VAL A 197 0.12 -1.38 -0.45
C VAL A 197 1.27 -2.20 -1.03
N TRP A 198 2.16 -2.68 -0.18
CA TRP A 198 3.12 -3.72 -0.51
C TRP A 198 2.57 -5.08 -0.08
N ASN A 199 2.55 -6.01 -1.02
CA ASN A 199 2.29 -7.42 -0.76
C ASN A 199 3.64 -8.12 -0.51
N PRO A 200 3.83 -8.84 0.61
CA PRO A 200 5.03 -9.64 0.84
C PRO A 200 5.42 -10.62 -0.29
N TRP A 201 4.50 -11.04 -1.16
CA TRP A 201 4.82 -11.84 -2.36
C TRP A 201 5.50 -11.04 -3.48
N SER A 202 5.44 -9.72 -3.43
CA SER A 202 5.93 -8.83 -4.48
C SER A 202 7.38 -8.43 -4.25
N ASN A 203 8.20 -8.58 -5.29
CA ASN A 203 9.57 -8.07 -5.36
C ASN A 203 9.62 -6.69 -6.04
N SER A 204 10.82 -6.11 -6.13
CA SER A 204 11.03 -4.78 -6.73
C SER A 204 10.60 -4.67 -8.20
N SER A 205 10.64 -5.77 -8.97
CA SER A 205 10.18 -5.78 -10.37
C SER A 205 8.66 -5.74 -10.47
N TYR A 206 7.94 -6.33 -9.52
CA TYR A 206 6.48 -6.27 -9.46
C TYR A 206 6.01 -4.92 -8.89
N GLY A 207 6.59 -4.51 -7.76
CA GLY A 207 6.28 -3.25 -7.08
C GLY A 207 5.13 -3.34 -6.08
N TYR A 208 4.21 -2.38 -6.15
CA TYR A 208 3.16 -2.15 -5.16
C TYR A 208 1.77 -2.35 -5.77
N ASP A 209 0.84 -2.88 -4.98
CA ASP A 209 -0.57 -3.04 -5.34
C ASP A 209 -1.41 -1.86 -4.81
N LEU A 210 -2.69 -1.84 -5.18
CA LEU A 210 -3.65 -0.84 -4.76
C LEU A 210 -4.76 -1.47 -3.91
N LEU A 211 -5.08 -0.81 -2.80
CA LEU A 211 -6.30 -0.99 -2.02
C LEU A 211 -7.28 0.10 -2.43
N ASP A 212 -8.48 -0.31 -2.84
CA ASP A 212 -9.60 0.61 -3.10
C ASP A 212 -10.27 0.98 -1.76
N PRO A 213 -10.24 2.26 -1.33
CA PRO A 213 -10.79 2.69 -0.05
C PRO A 213 -12.32 2.63 0.01
N SER A 214 -13.02 2.44 -1.11
CA SER A 214 -14.49 2.34 -1.15
C SER A 214 -14.98 0.89 -0.99
N SER A 215 -14.33 -0.06 -1.67
CA SER A 215 -14.67 -1.48 -1.62
C SER A 215 -13.85 -2.27 -0.59
N HIS A 216 -12.72 -1.70 -0.15
CA HIS A 216 -11.70 -2.32 0.69
C HIS A 216 -11.09 -3.58 0.07
N LEU A 217 -11.10 -3.66 -1.27
CA LEU A 217 -10.52 -4.76 -2.01
C LEU A 217 -9.08 -4.49 -2.40
N ILE A 218 -8.27 -5.54 -2.35
CA ILE A 218 -6.92 -5.60 -2.90
C ILE A 218 -6.90 -6.74 -3.92
N SER A 219 -6.55 -6.44 -5.17
CA SER A 219 -6.35 -7.44 -6.22
C SER A 219 -4.85 -7.55 -6.52
N THR A 220 -4.29 -8.74 -6.35
CA THR A 220 -2.83 -8.96 -6.40
C THR A 220 -2.54 -10.42 -6.75
N HIS A 221 -1.55 -10.68 -7.62
CA HIS A 221 -1.17 -12.05 -8.04
C HIS A 221 -2.36 -12.95 -8.46
N GLY A 222 -3.38 -12.37 -9.12
CA GLY A 222 -4.60 -13.08 -9.55
C GLY A 222 -5.56 -13.46 -8.42
N VAL A 223 -5.37 -12.92 -7.21
CA VAL A 223 -6.21 -13.17 -6.03
C VAL A 223 -6.82 -11.86 -5.53
N VAL A 224 -8.06 -11.93 -5.06
CA VAL A 224 -8.76 -10.81 -4.43
C VAL A 224 -8.86 -11.02 -2.93
N PHE A 225 -8.46 -9.99 -2.17
CA PHE A 225 -8.59 -9.92 -0.73
C PHE A 225 -9.50 -8.77 -0.33
N LYS A 226 -10.25 -8.93 0.76
CA LYS A 226 -11.04 -7.87 1.38
C LYS A 226 -10.47 -7.53 2.75
N GLN A 227 -10.03 -6.29 2.89
CA GLN A 227 -9.47 -5.79 4.13
C GLN A 227 -10.58 -5.60 5.18
N ASP A 228 -10.32 -6.05 6.41
CA ASP A 228 -11.32 -5.99 7.52
C ASP A 228 -10.71 -5.63 8.88
N SER A 229 -9.38 -5.62 8.98
CA SER A 229 -8.65 -5.34 10.21
C SER A 229 -7.21 -4.89 9.91
N GLY A 230 -6.44 -4.53 10.93
CA GLY A 230 -5.03 -4.18 10.76
C GLY A 230 -4.35 -3.72 12.05
N LEU A 231 -3.04 -3.48 11.95
CA LEU A 231 -2.24 -2.83 12.97
C LEU A 231 -1.89 -1.42 12.49
N PHE A 232 -2.41 -0.41 13.17
CA PHE A 232 -2.30 1.02 12.81
C PHE A 232 -1.43 1.78 13.82
N SER A 233 -1.11 3.04 13.52
CA SER A 233 -0.48 3.97 14.47
C SER A 233 0.86 3.44 15.01
N TRP A 234 1.75 3.08 14.08
CA TRP A 234 3.11 2.61 14.37
C TRP A 234 4.02 3.78 14.75
N HIS A 235 3.82 4.35 15.94
CA HIS A 235 4.67 5.43 16.43
C HIS A 235 6.05 4.90 16.79
N TYR A 236 7.09 5.65 16.43
CA TYR A 236 8.49 5.34 16.68
C TYR A 236 9.15 6.55 17.32
N LEU A 237 9.98 6.28 18.34
CA LEU A 237 10.69 7.24 19.18
C LEU A 237 11.32 8.40 18.39
#